data_AF-A0A671TT94-F1
#
_entry.id   AF-A0A671TT94-F1
#
_cell.length_a   1.000
_cell.length_b   1.000
_cell.length_c   1.000
_cell.angle_alpha   90.00
_cell.angle_beta   90.00
_cell.angle_gamma   90.00
#
_symmetry.space_group_name_H-M   'P 1'
#
loop_
_entity.id
_entity.type
_entity.pdbx_description
1 polymer ?
#
loop_
_entity_poly.entity_id
_entity_poly.type
_entity_poly.pdbx_seq_one_letter_code
_entity_poly.pdbx_strand_id
1 'polypeptide(L)'
;MAKALFLVASLLVLGNVSFIHASFSPTLIVDLAKIVMNNYCSPEKLVGMKEAIEAAGSNTEVLNIPDGDSLANVLSSGVQTTVSDPRLMVSFEPNYVPVVPPQMPPLPPEQLIAVLQTSIKLDILEGNIGYLRIDHILGEEVADKVGPLLLDLVWNKILPTSALIFDLRYTGSGDISGIPYIVSYFTQAEPQLHIDSVYDRPSNTTTKLFSMDTLLGERYGVTKPLIILTSKNTKGIAEDVAYCLQNLKRATIVGEKTAGGSVKIEKFKVGDTDFYVTVPTAKSINPITGSSWEVTGVTPDVEVNAEDALATAIKIVNLRAEVPAVIEGAATLIADNYAFENIGADVAEKLKGLLANGEYNMIVSRESLEAKLSTDLKTLSGDKSLKTTRNTPALPPMDYTPEMYIELIKVSFHTDIFENNIGYLRFDMFGDFEEVKAIAQIIVEHVWNKVINTDAMIIDLRNNVGGPTTAISGFCSYFFDNKRQIVLDKLYDRPSGTTTELRTLPELTGERYGAKKSLIILTSKATAGAAEEFVYIMRNLGRAMIVGETTNGSSHPPKNFRVGETDIFLSIPTVHSDTTFGPGWEGAGIAPHIPVPADDALEYAKTVLNKHFAGQK
;
A
#
# COMPACT_ATOMS: atom_id res chain seq x y z
N MET A 1 -34.46 -20.09 -9.49
CA MET A 1 -35.74 -19.68 -10.10
C MET A 1 -35.65 -18.37 -10.87
N ALA A 2 -35.12 -17.27 -10.31
CA ALA A 2 -35.02 -15.99 -11.04
C ALA A 2 -34.15 -16.02 -12.32
N LYS A 3 -33.06 -16.81 -12.35
CA LYS A 3 -32.20 -16.97 -13.54
C LYS A 3 -32.82 -17.83 -14.66
N ALA A 4 -33.70 -18.77 -14.31
CA ALA A 4 -34.41 -19.61 -15.29
C ALA A 4 -35.51 -18.80 -16.05
N LEU A 5 -36.07 -17.78 -15.41
CA LEU A 5 -37.06 -16.89 -16.04
C LEU A 5 -36.43 -15.97 -17.11
N PHE A 6 -35.14 -15.63 -17.01
CA PHE A 6 -34.48 -14.74 -17.97
C PHE A 6 -34.23 -15.41 -19.34
N LEU A 7 -34.09 -16.74 -19.35
CA LEU A 7 -33.98 -17.54 -20.59
C LEU A 7 -35.29 -17.46 -21.41
N VAL A 8 -36.44 -17.41 -20.73
CA VAL A 8 -37.77 -17.34 -21.35
C VAL A 8 -38.09 -15.93 -21.86
N ALA A 9 -37.61 -14.88 -21.17
CA ALA A 9 -37.89 -13.49 -21.54
C ALA A 9 -37.12 -12.99 -22.79
N SER A 10 -36.00 -13.63 -23.13
CA SER A 10 -35.13 -13.19 -24.24
C SER A 10 -35.58 -13.71 -25.62
N LEU A 11 -36.50 -14.68 -25.66
CA LEU A 11 -36.95 -15.37 -26.87
C LEU A 11 -38.22 -14.75 -27.51
N LEU A 12 -38.80 -13.71 -26.90
CA LEU A 12 -40.15 -13.23 -27.20
C LEU A 12 -40.29 -12.13 -28.28
N VAL A 13 -39.26 -11.88 -29.09
CA VAL A 13 -39.36 -10.89 -30.18
C VAL A 13 -38.87 -11.51 -31.48
N LEU A 14 -39.79 -12.03 -32.29
CA LEU A 14 -39.84 -11.88 -33.76
C LEU A 14 -41.07 -12.64 -34.32
N GLY A 15 -41.96 -11.90 -34.98
CA GLY A 15 -43.21 -12.43 -35.55
C GLY A 15 -43.09 -12.90 -37.00
N ASN A 16 -43.87 -13.94 -37.30
CA ASN A 16 -44.45 -14.38 -38.58
C ASN A 16 -43.67 -14.11 -39.88
N VAL A 17 -42.87 -15.09 -40.31
CA VAL A 17 -42.60 -15.39 -41.73
C VAL A 17 -42.60 -16.92 -41.90
N SER A 18 -43.17 -17.43 -43.00
CA SER A 18 -43.21 -18.87 -43.31
C SER A 18 -41.81 -19.41 -43.61
N PHE A 19 -41.36 -20.41 -42.83
CA PHE A 19 -40.03 -21.02 -42.97
C PHE A 19 -40.09 -22.42 -43.60
N ILE A 20 -39.13 -22.68 -44.51
CA ILE A 20 -38.73 -24.02 -44.94
C ILE A 20 -38.15 -24.73 -43.69
N HIS A 21 -38.66 -25.92 -43.37
CA HIS A 21 -38.36 -26.61 -42.12
C HIS A 21 -36.88 -26.99 -41.99
N ALA A 22 -36.18 -26.34 -41.04
CA ALA A 22 -35.14 -27.00 -40.27
C ALA A 22 -35.74 -27.27 -38.87
N SER A 23 -36.13 -28.51 -38.60
CA SER A 23 -36.45 -28.95 -37.24
C SER A 23 -35.23 -29.68 -36.69
N PHE A 24 -34.42 -29.00 -35.89
CA PHE A 24 -33.26 -29.61 -35.25
C PHE A 24 -33.72 -30.61 -34.18
N SER A 25 -33.07 -31.77 -34.10
CA SER A 25 -33.43 -32.79 -33.12
C SER A 25 -33.16 -32.28 -31.70
N PRO A 26 -34.06 -32.51 -30.72
CA PRO A 26 -33.79 -32.25 -29.30
C PRO A 26 -32.52 -32.93 -28.79
N THR A 27 -32.08 -34.02 -29.44
CA THR A 27 -30.82 -34.71 -29.11
C THR A 27 -29.59 -33.83 -29.31
N LEU A 28 -29.64 -32.84 -30.22
CA LEU A 28 -28.54 -31.89 -30.45
C LEU A 28 -28.19 -31.12 -29.17
N ILE A 29 -29.19 -30.60 -28.48
CA ILE A 29 -29.01 -29.82 -27.24
C ILE A 29 -28.45 -30.71 -26.13
N VAL A 30 -28.93 -31.96 -26.06
CA VAL A 30 -28.45 -32.96 -25.08
C VAL A 30 -27.00 -33.37 -25.34
N ASP A 31 -26.59 -33.53 -26.60
CA ASP A 31 -25.23 -33.95 -26.93
C ASP A 31 -24.22 -32.80 -26.77
N LEU A 32 -24.61 -31.58 -27.14
CA LEU A 32 -23.88 -30.35 -26.83
C LEU A 32 -23.63 -30.20 -25.33
N ALA A 33 -24.69 -30.39 -24.54
CA ALA A 33 -24.62 -30.37 -23.09
C ALA A 33 -23.64 -31.37 -22.50
N LYS A 34 -23.67 -32.63 -22.98
CA LYS A 34 -22.71 -33.65 -22.54
C LYS A 34 -21.27 -33.22 -22.82
N ILE A 35 -21.02 -32.62 -23.99
CA ILE A 35 -19.69 -32.09 -24.33
C ILE A 35 -19.25 -31.04 -23.31
N VAL A 36 -20.10 -30.05 -22.99
CA VAL A 36 -19.77 -29.01 -21.99
C VAL A 36 -19.54 -29.64 -20.61
N MET A 37 -20.44 -30.51 -20.13
CA MET A 37 -20.35 -31.13 -18.81
C MET A 37 -19.10 -32.01 -18.63
N ASN A 38 -18.66 -32.66 -19.70
CA ASN A 38 -17.52 -33.57 -19.66
C ASN A 38 -16.17 -32.86 -19.83
N ASN A 39 -16.15 -31.68 -20.47
CA ASN A 39 -14.90 -31.03 -20.88
C ASN A 39 -14.67 -29.64 -20.28
N TYR A 40 -15.67 -28.97 -19.71
CA TYR A 40 -15.50 -27.62 -19.17
C TYR A 40 -14.63 -27.60 -17.90
N CYS A 41 -13.57 -26.78 -17.93
CA CYS A 41 -12.52 -26.74 -16.91
C CYS A 41 -12.98 -26.35 -15.50
N SER A 42 -14.21 -25.83 -15.34
CA SER A 42 -14.78 -25.41 -14.05
C SER A 42 -16.14 -26.08 -13.79
N PRO A 43 -16.17 -27.40 -13.54
CA PRO A 43 -17.42 -28.14 -13.34
C PRO A 43 -18.26 -27.59 -12.18
N GLU A 44 -17.64 -26.95 -11.19
CA GLU A 44 -18.31 -26.27 -10.08
C GLU A 44 -19.23 -25.12 -10.52
N LYS A 45 -19.00 -24.53 -11.71
CA LYS A 45 -19.86 -23.48 -12.27
C LYS A 45 -21.04 -24.04 -13.06
N LEU A 46 -21.14 -25.36 -13.22
CA LEU A 46 -22.20 -26.02 -13.99
C LEU A 46 -23.42 -26.41 -13.14
N VAL A 47 -23.51 -25.94 -11.89
CA VAL A 47 -24.70 -26.16 -11.06
C VAL A 47 -25.92 -25.48 -11.71
N GLY A 48 -26.99 -26.24 -11.95
CA GLY A 48 -28.19 -25.75 -12.65
C GLY A 48 -28.12 -25.90 -14.17
N MET A 49 -26.96 -26.29 -14.74
CA MET A 49 -26.78 -26.45 -16.18
C MET A 49 -27.64 -27.59 -16.71
N LYS A 50 -27.68 -28.72 -16.00
CA LYS A 50 -28.49 -29.88 -16.40
C LYS A 50 -29.98 -29.53 -16.53
N GLU A 51 -30.51 -28.78 -15.57
CA GLU A 51 -31.90 -28.31 -15.56
C GLU A 51 -32.15 -27.30 -16.69
N ALA A 52 -31.19 -26.41 -16.97
CA ALA A 52 -31.28 -25.47 -18.08
C ALA A 52 -31.26 -26.18 -19.45
N ILE A 53 -30.48 -27.25 -19.58
CA ILE A 53 -30.42 -28.11 -20.78
C ILE A 53 -31.74 -28.86 -20.98
N GLU A 54 -32.29 -29.46 -19.93
CA GLU A 54 -33.58 -30.16 -19.98
C GLU A 54 -34.73 -29.21 -20.38
N ALA A 55 -34.71 -27.98 -19.85
CA ALA A 55 -35.65 -26.93 -20.23
C ALA A 55 -35.48 -26.48 -21.70
N ALA A 56 -34.24 -26.29 -22.16
CA ALA A 56 -33.94 -25.91 -23.55
C ALA A 56 -34.31 -27.01 -24.55
N GLY A 57 -34.07 -28.29 -24.21
CA GLY A 57 -34.44 -29.44 -25.03
C GLY A 57 -35.95 -29.64 -25.20
N SER A 58 -36.76 -29.02 -24.34
CA SER A 58 -38.23 -29.05 -24.39
C SER A 58 -38.84 -27.74 -24.92
N ASN A 59 -38.00 -26.74 -25.24
CA ASN A 59 -38.46 -25.43 -25.68
C ASN A 59 -38.71 -25.43 -27.20
N THR A 60 -39.99 -25.42 -27.59
CA THR A 60 -40.41 -25.46 -29.00
C THR A 60 -39.98 -24.23 -29.79
N GLU A 61 -39.71 -23.09 -29.16
CA GLU A 61 -39.23 -21.89 -29.85
C GLU A 61 -37.76 -22.04 -30.28
N VAL A 62 -36.91 -22.65 -29.43
CA VAL A 62 -35.51 -22.93 -29.74
C VAL A 62 -35.39 -23.99 -30.85
N LEU A 63 -36.27 -25.00 -30.83
CA LEU A 63 -36.27 -26.10 -31.81
C LEU A 63 -36.83 -25.70 -33.18
N ASN A 64 -37.56 -24.57 -33.26
CA ASN A 64 -38.15 -24.03 -34.49
C ASN A 64 -37.30 -22.93 -35.13
N ILE A 65 -36.08 -22.69 -34.63
CA ILE A 65 -35.14 -21.74 -35.26
C ILE A 65 -34.76 -22.27 -36.65
N PRO A 66 -34.92 -21.46 -37.71
CA PRO A 66 -34.98 -21.96 -39.09
C PRO A 66 -33.61 -22.28 -39.72
N ASP A 67 -32.52 -21.87 -39.09
CA ASP A 67 -31.16 -22.03 -39.62
C ASP A 67 -30.12 -22.29 -38.51
N GLY A 68 -29.02 -22.93 -38.89
CA GLY A 68 -28.01 -23.39 -37.95
C GLY A 68 -27.22 -22.26 -37.29
N ASP A 69 -26.96 -21.16 -38.01
CA ASP A 69 -26.24 -20.00 -37.48
C ASP A 69 -27.05 -19.29 -36.39
N SER A 70 -28.33 -19.06 -36.65
CA SER A 70 -29.26 -18.51 -35.65
C SER A 70 -29.37 -19.40 -34.41
N LEU A 71 -29.44 -20.72 -34.59
CA LEU A 71 -29.50 -21.65 -33.47
C LEU A 71 -28.19 -21.63 -32.66
N ALA A 72 -27.04 -21.63 -33.33
CA ALA A 72 -25.73 -21.53 -32.68
C ALA A 72 -25.57 -20.24 -31.86
N ASN A 73 -26.07 -19.10 -32.36
CA ASN A 73 -26.06 -17.83 -31.63
C ASN A 73 -26.94 -17.84 -30.38
N VAL A 74 -28.14 -18.42 -30.48
CA VAL A 74 -29.05 -18.56 -29.34
C VAL A 74 -28.46 -19.49 -28.27
N LEU A 75 -27.90 -20.64 -28.70
CA LEU A 75 -27.27 -21.60 -27.80
C LEU A 75 -26.00 -21.03 -27.14
N SER A 76 -25.18 -20.28 -27.90
CA SER A 76 -24.03 -19.55 -27.37
C SER A 76 -24.44 -18.55 -26.29
N SER A 77 -25.44 -17.70 -26.58
CA SER A 77 -25.94 -16.71 -25.61
C SER A 77 -26.49 -17.39 -24.35
N GLY A 78 -27.21 -18.50 -24.52
CA GLY A 78 -27.75 -19.30 -23.43
C GLY A 78 -26.66 -19.88 -22.52
N VAL A 79 -25.65 -20.54 -23.10
CA VAL A 79 -24.57 -21.15 -22.31
C VAL A 79 -23.68 -20.10 -21.65
N GLN A 80 -23.34 -19.02 -22.36
CA GLN A 80 -22.52 -17.92 -21.84
C GLN A 80 -23.21 -17.21 -20.67
N THR A 81 -24.51 -16.94 -20.77
CA THR A 81 -25.26 -16.28 -19.69
C THR A 81 -25.42 -17.20 -18.49
N THR A 82 -25.64 -18.49 -18.72
CA THR A 82 -25.83 -19.48 -17.64
C THR A 82 -24.56 -19.70 -16.85
N VAL A 83 -23.42 -19.86 -17.51
CA VAL A 83 -22.11 -20.14 -16.88
C VAL A 83 -21.36 -18.85 -16.52
N SER A 84 -21.73 -17.72 -17.14
CA SER A 84 -20.97 -16.46 -17.07
C SER A 84 -19.52 -16.62 -17.55
N ASP A 85 -19.34 -17.35 -18.67
CA ASP A 85 -18.02 -17.57 -19.30
C ASP A 85 -18.13 -17.31 -20.81
N PRO A 86 -17.54 -16.21 -21.33
CA PRO A 86 -17.65 -15.83 -22.73
C PRO A 86 -16.88 -16.76 -23.68
N ARG A 87 -16.03 -17.64 -23.15
CA ARG A 87 -15.22 -18.57 -23.95
C ARG A 87 -16.01 -19.79 -24.41
N LEU A 88 -17.12 -20.10 -23.74
CA LEU A 88 -18.04 -21.14 -24.17
C LEU A 88 -18.83 -20.62 -25.38
N MET A 89 -18.68 -21.28 -26.52
CA MET A 89 -19.34 -20.87 -27.76
C MET A 89 -19.82 -22.07 -28.54
N VAL A 90 -20.97 -21.93 -29.17
CA VAL A 90 -21.57 -22.89 -30.10
C VAL A 90 -21.49 -22.29 -31.49
N SER A 91 -21.02 -23.05 -32.46
CA SER A 91 -20.91 -22.62 -33.85
C SER A 91 -21.52 -23.65 -34.80
N PHE A 92 -22.00 -23.19 -35.96
CA PHE A 92 -22.47 -24.03 -37.05
C PHE A 92 -21.49 -23.90 -38.22
N GLU A 93 -20.78 -24.99 -38.55
CA GLU A 93 -19.64 -24.97 -39.49
C GLU A 93 -19.71 -26.17 -40.45
N PRO A 94 -20.60 -26.17 -41.46
CA PRO A 94 -20.85 -27.30 -42.35
C PRO A 94 -19.68 -27.68 -43.27
N ASN A 95 -18.74 -26.76 -43.47
CA ASN A 95 -17.52 -26.98 -44.25
C ASN A 95 -16.26 -26.87 -43.38
N TYR A 96 -16.37 -27.17 -42.07
CA TYR A 96 -15.21 -27.11 -41.18
C TYR A 96 -14.16 -28.13 -41.59
N VAL A 97 -12.98 -27.63 -41.95
CA VAL A 97 -11.77 -28.42 -42.09
C VAL A 97 -10.89 -28.06 -40.90
N PRO A 98 -10.58 -29.02 -40.00
CA PRO A 98 -9.64 -28.77 -38.91
C PRO A 98 -8.33 -28.25 -39.48
N VAL A 99 -7.84 -27.14 -38.93
CA VAL A 99 -6.49 -26.67 -39.23
C VAL A 99 -5.53 -27.69 -38.65
N VAL A 100 -4.99 -28.57 -39.50
CA VAL A 100 -3.88 -29.44 -39.15
C VAL A 100 -2.62 -28.60 -39.31
N PRO A 101 -1.86 -28.34 -38.22
CA PRO A 101 -0.59 -27.65 -38.35
C PRO A 101 0.28 -28.37 -39.38
N PRO A 102 0.87 -27.67 -40.36
CA PRO A 102 1.73 -28.32 -41.32
C PRO A 102 2.87 -29.01 -40.57
N GLN A 103 3.06 -30.32 -40.79
CA GLN A 103 4.26 -31.01 -40.31
C GLN A 103 5.45 -30.46 -41.08
N MET A 104 6.12 -29.47 -40.49
CA MET A 104 7.36 -28.96 -41.04
C MET A 104 8.49 -29.96 -40.77
N PRO A 105 9.36 -30.25 -41.74
CA PRO A 105 10.58 -30.98 -41.47
C PRO A 105 11.41 -30.22 -40.42
N PRO A 106 12.26 -30.91 -39.63
CA PRO A 106 13.13 -30.24 -38.67
C PRO A 106 13.94 -29.15 -39.38
N LEU A 107 13.88 -27.92 -38.87
CA LEU A 107 14.66 -26.82 -39.43
C LEU A 107 16.16 -27.11 -39.25
N PRO A 108 17.00 -26.89 -40.28
CA PRO A 108 18.44 -26.89 -40.10
C PRO A 108 18.86 -25.89 -39.01
N PRO A 109 19.96 -26.15 -38.27
CA PRO A 109 20.41 -25.27 -37.20
C PRO A 109 20.52 -23.78 -37.58
N GLU A 110 20.99 -23.48 -38.79
CA GLU A 110 21.12 -22.10 -39.29
C GLU A 110 19.78 -21.38 -39.46
N GLN A 111 18.74 -22.09 -39.91
CA GLN A 111 17.40 -21.50 -40.04
C GLN A 111 16.74 -21.31 -38.68
N LEU A 112 16.99 -22.22 -37.75
CA LEU A 112 16.53 -22.10 -36.37
C LEU A 112 17.18 -20.90 -35.67
N ILE A 113 18.48 -20.66 -35.89
CA ILE A 113 19.19 -19.45 -35.46
C ILE A 113 18.51 -18.20 -36.03
N ALA A 114 18.22 -18.16 -37.33
CA ALA A 114 17.60 -17.00 -37.97
C ALA A 114 16.21 -16.68 -37.38
N VAL A 115 15.39 -17.71 -37.14
CA VAL A 115 14.09 -17.56 -36.48
C VAL A 115 14.26 -16.96 -35.08
N LEU A 116 15.17 -17.51 -34.27
CA LEU A 116 15.47 -17.00 -32.92
C LEU A 116 15.98 -15.55 -32.94
N GLN A 117 16.82 -15.18 -33.91
CA GLN A 117 17.31 -13.80 -34.07
C GLN A 117 16.21 -12.81 -34.45
N THR A 118 15.15 -13.26 -35.13
CA THR A 118 14.00 -12.42 -35.47
C THR A 118 12.96 -12.32 -34.36
N SER A 119 12.87 -13.33 -33.48
CA SER A 119 11.88 -13.38 -32.40
C SER A 119 12.40 -12.92 -31.04
N ILE A 120 13.72 -12.72 -30.92
CA ILE A 120 14.38 -12.22 -29.72
C ILE A 120 15.10 -10.91 -30.04
N LYS A 121 14.80 -9.86 -29.27
CA LYS A 121 15.58 -8.62 -29.30
C LYS A 121 16.34 -8.47 -27.98
N LEU A 122 17.63 -8.22 -28.10
CA LEU A 122 18.55 -8.04 -26.99
C LEU A 122 19.21 -6.67 -27.09
N ASP A 123 19.30 -5.96 -25.97
CA ASP A 123 20.07 -4.71 -25.84
C ASP A 123 20.64 -4.57 -24.42
N ILE A 124 21.68 -3.75 -24.27
CA ILE A 124 22.18 -3.30 -22.96
C ILE A 124 22.06 -1.78 -22.96
N LEU A 125 21.07 -1.29 -22.22
CA LEU A 125 20.74 0.13 -22.13
C LEU A 125 21.73 0.86 -21.21
N GLU A 126 21.70 2.19 -21.27
CA GLU A 126 22.45 3.05 -20.37
C GLU A 126 22.19 2.68 -18.90
N GLY A 127 23.24 2.73 -18.07
CA GLY A 127 23.18 2.27 -16.68
C GLY A 127 23.36 0.75 -16.49
N ASN A 128 23.82 0.02 -17.53
CA ASN A 128 24.03 -1.44 -17.51
C ASN A 128 22.71 -2.20 -17.28
N ILE A 129 21.62 -1.75 -17.91
CA ILE A 129 20.30 -2.37 -17.79
C ILE A 129 20.09 -3.30 -18.99
N GLY A 130 19.92 -4.60 -18.74
CA GLY A 130 19.57 -5.56 -19.77
C GLY A 130 18.16 -5.33 -20.28
N TYR A 131 17.99 -5.38 -21.60
CA TYR A 131 16.68 -5.42 -22.25
C TYR A 131 16.58 -6.70 -23.07
N LEU A 132 15.56 -7.50 -22.77
CA LEU A 132 15.27 -8.75 -23.47
C LEU A 132 13.80 -8.75 -23.88
N ARG A 133 13.53 -8.84 -25.18
CA ARG A 133 12.21 -9.09 -25.72
C ARG A 133 12.16 -10.49 -26.31
N ILE A 134 11.08 -11.20 -26.06
CA ILE A 134 10.77 -12.46 -26.74
C ILE A 134 9.34 -12.41 -27.28
N ASP A 135 9.15 -12.86 -28.52
CA ASP A 135 7.83 -12.84 -29.16
C ASP A 135 7.08 -14.19 -29.02
N HIS A 136 7.77 -15.21 -28.49
CA HIS A 136 7.23 -16.56 -28.26
C HIS A 136 7.90 -17.24 -27.05
N ILE A 137 7.11 -17.92 -26.21
CA ILE A 137 7.64 -18.76 -25.10
C ILE A 137 7.98 -20.15 -25.63
N LEU A 138 9.27 -20.52 -25.66
CA LEU A 138 9.73 -21.83 -26.11
C LEU A 138 9.35 -22.92 -25.12
N GLY A 139 8.87 -24.06 -25.62
CA GLY A 139 8.64 -25.26 -24.81
C GLY A 139 9.91 -26.05 -24.52
N GLU A 140 9.81 -26.99 -23.60
CA GLU A 140 10.91 -27.84 -23.09
C GLU A 140 11.73 -28.49 -24.21
N GLU A 141 11.08 -29.22 -25.13
CA GLU A 141 11.80 -29.94 -26.20
C GLU A 141 12.60 -29.00 -27.11
N VAL A 142 12.13 -27.78 -27.31
CA VAL A 142 12.82 -26.78 -28.12
C VAL A 142 13.95 -26.16 -27.30
N ALA A 143 13.67 -25.78 -26.05
CA ALA A 143 14.64 -25.25 -25.11
C ALA A 143 15.84 -26.18 -24.93
N ASP A 144 15.65 -27.51 -24.89
CA ASP A 144 16.74 -28.48 -24.81
C ASP A 144 17.64 -28.50 -26.04
N LYS A 145 17.06 -28.32 -27.23
CA LYS A 145 17.80 -28.36 -28.50
C LYS A 145 18.56 -27.07 -28.77
N VAL A 146 18.00 -25.91 -28.41
CA VAL A 146 18.59 -24.59 -28.70
C VAL A 146 19.17 -23.89 -27.48
N GLY A 147 19.03 -24.47 -26.28
CA GLY A 147 19.46 -23.90 -25.02
C GLY A 147 20.93 -23.46 -25.01
N PRO A 148 21.90 -24.32 -25.41
CA PRO A 148 23.31 -23.93 -25.44
C PRO A 148 23.58 -22.69 -26.30
N LEU A 149 22.90 -22.60 -27.45
CA LEU A 149 23.00 -21.45 -28.35
C LEU A 149 22.37 -20.19 -27.74
N LEU A 150 21.22 -20.32 -27.08
CA LEU A 150 20.57 -19.20 -26.39
C LEU A 150 21.41 -18.68 -25.22
N LEU A 151 22.18 -19.54 -24.56
CA LEU A 151 23.12 -19.08 -23.54
C LEU A 151 24.17 -18.14 -24.13
N ASP A 152 24.83 -18.56 -25.20
CA ASP A 152 25.91 -17.77 -25.81
C ASP A 152 25.40 -16.49 -26.49
N LEU A 153 24.25 -16.58 -27.16
CA LEU A 153 23.72 -15.46 -27.93
C LEU A 153 22.95 -14.45 -27.10
N VAL A 154 22.30 -14.89 -26.01
CA VAL A 154 21.36 -14.09 -25.21
C VAL A 154 21.78 -14.04 -23.75
N TRP A 155 21.77 -15.17 -23.06
CA TRP A 155 21.82 -15.18 -21.60
C TRP A 155 23.14 -14.65 -21.03
N ASN A 156 24.28 -15.11 -21.56
CA ASN A 156 25.61 -14.73 -21.09
C ASN A 156 25.89 -13.22 -21.28
N LYS A 157 25.16 -12.55 -22.17
CA LYS A 157 25.26 -11.09 -22.37
C LYS A 157 24.39 -10.30 -21.40
N ILE A 158 23.25 -10.87 -20.98
CA ILE A 158 22.35 -10.26 -19.99
C ILE A 158 22.88 -10.51 -18.57
N LEU A 159 23.46 -11.68 -18.31
CA LEU A 159 23.89 -12.08 -16.98
C LEU A 159 24.68 -11.02 -16.18
N PRO A 160 25.64 -10.26 -16.75
CA PRO A 160 26.38 -9.23 -16.02
C PRO A 160 25.62 -7.91 -15.80
N THR A 161 24.40 -7.72 -16.34
CA THR A 161 23.64 -6.48 -16.17
C THR A 161 23.18 -6.28 -14.73
N SER A 162 22.94 -5.03 -14.33
CA SER A 162 22.51 -4.66 -12.96
C SER A 162 21.01 -4.89 -12.73
N ALA A 163 20.21 -4.78 -13.80
CA ALA A 163 18.77 -4.96 -13.82
C ALA A 163 18.31 -5.50 -15.19
N LEU A 164 17.16 -6.16 -15.24
CA LEU A 164 16.58 -6.69 -16.48
C LEU A 164 15.18 -6.13 -16.71
N ILE A 165 14.97 -5.58 -17.90
CA ILE A 165 13.66 -5.29 -18.46
C ILE A 165 13.31 -6.40 -19.44
N PHE A 166 12.30 -7.19 -19.09
CA PHE A 166 11.82 -8.32 -19.86
C PHE A 166 10.53 -7.95 -20.59
N ASP A 167 10.62 -7.73 -21.89
CA ASP A 167 9.57 -7.16 -22.71
C ASP A 167 8.67 -8.25 -23.31
N LEU A 168 7.46 -8.38 -22.76
CA LEU A 168 6.43 -9.30 -23.21
C LEU A 168 5.29 -8.58 -23.95
N ARG A 169 5.45 -7.29 -24.30
CA ARG A 169 4.39 -6.49 -24.94
C ARG A 169 3.92 -7.06 -26.27
N TYR A 170 4.74 -7.88 -26.93
CA TYR A 170 4.48 -8.46 -28.25
C TYR A 170 4.28 -9.98 -28.21
N THR A 171 4.33 -10.59 -27.02
CA THR A 171 4.27 -12.04 -26.85
C THR A 171 2.82 -12.52 -26.84
N GLY A 172 2.37 -13.07 -27.97
CA GLY A 172 1.00 -13.58 -28.14
C GLY A 172 0.89 -15.10 -28.22
N SER A 173 2.00 -15.83 -28.08
CA SER A 173 2.06 -17.28 -28.24
C SER A 173 3.14 -17.91 -27.37
N GLY A 174 3.01 -19.20 -27.07
CA GLY A 174 3.97 -19.91 -26.26
C GLY A 174 3.53 -21.31 -25.86
N ASP A 175 4.49 -22.10 -25.39
CA ASP A 175 4.26 -23.42 -24.82
C ASP A 175 4.40 -23.38 -23.29
N ILE A 176 3.47 -24.02 -22.60
CA ILE A 176 3.38 -24.00 -21.14
C ILE A 176 4.58 -24.68 -20.46
N SER A 177 5.21 -25.66 -21.12
CA SER A 177 6.40 -26.33 -20.62
C SER A 177 7.62 -25.40 -20.52
N GLY A 178 7.56 -24.20 -21.12
CA GLY A 178 8.58 -23.16 -21.01
C GLY A 178 8.54 -22.35 -19.70
N ILE A 179 7.41 -22.35 -18.97
CA ILE A 179 7.26 -21.56 -17.74
C ILE A 179 8.31 -21.96 -16.68
N PRO A 180 8.51 -23.26 -16.35
CA PRO A 180 9.55 -23.70 -15.43
C PRO A 180 10.93 -23.14 -15.74
N TYR A 181 11.34 -23.12 -17.02
CA TYR A 181 12.64 -22.62 -17.45
C TYR A 181 12.78 -21.13 -17.14
N ILE A 182 11.84 -20.30 -17.60
CA ILE A 182 11.91 -18.84 -17.43
C ILE A 182 11.91 -18.47 -15.95
N VAL A 183 10.96 -19.00 -15.17
CA VAL A 183 10.85 -18.65 -13.75
C VAL A 183 12.10 -19.07 -12.99
N SER A 184 12.65 -20.24 -13.30
CA SER A 184 13.85 -20.74 -12.62
C SER A 184 15.05 -19.81 -12.79
N TYR A 185 15.32 -19.26 -13.97
CA TYR A 185 16.44 -18.33 -14.15
C TYR A 185 16.37 -17.10 -13.23
N PHE A 186 15.19 -16.77 -12.69
CA PHE A 186 14.95 -15.63 -11.81
C PHE A 186 14.71 -15.98 -10.34
N THR A 187 14.59 -17.26 -9.96
CA THR A 187 14.35 -17.67 -8.56
C THR A 187 15.55 -18.38 -7.97
N GLN A 188 15.53 -18.60 -6.64
CA GLN A 188 16.51 -19.48 -6.00
C GLN A 188 16.34 -20.92 -6.52
N ALA A 189 17.41 -21.71 -6.43
CA ALA A 189 17.36 -23.14 -6.77
C ALA A 189 16.57 -23.93 -5.72
N GLU A 190 16.72 -23.56 -4.45
CA GLU A 190 16.09 -24.21 -3.30
C GLU A 190 15.48 -23.17 -2.35
N PRO A 191 14.31 -23.44 -1.74
CA PRO A 191 13.48 -24.63 -1.96
C PRO A 191 12.82 -24.62 -3.34
N GLN A 192 12.52 -25.80 -3.88
CA GLN A 192 11.76 -25.92 -5.12
C GLN A 192 10.42 -25.16 -5.03
N LEU A 193 10.19 -24.27 -5.98
CA LEU A 193 9.01 -23.43 -6.03
C LEU A 193 7.89 -24.13 -6.81
N HIS A 194 6.69 -24.18 -6.23
CA HIS A 194 5.48 -24.51 -6.98
C HIS A 194 5.02 -23.26 -7.74
N ILE A 195 5.19 -23.28 -9.06
CA ILE A 195 4.96 -22.11 -9.92
C ILE A 195 3.48 -21.97 -10.24
N ASP A 196 2.89 -23.03 -10.79
CA ASP A 196 1.48 -23.07 -11.17
C ASP A 196 0.91 -24.51 -11.12
N SER A 197 -0.41 -24.63 -11.08
CA SER A 197 -1.14 -25.89 -11.24
C SER A 197 -2.15 -25.77 -12.37
N VAL A 198 -2.05 -26.65 -13.37
CA VAL A 198 -2.99 -26.69 -14.49
C VAL A 198 -3.90 -27.89 -14.35
N TYR A 199 -5.19 -27.64 -14.19
CA TYR A 199 -6.22 -28.68 -14.22
C TYR A 199 -6.75 -28.85 -15.64
N ASP A 200 -6.65 -30.06 -16.19
CA ASP A 200 -7.25 -30.47 -17.46
C ASP A 200 -8.46 -31.38 -17.19
N ARG A 201 -9.65 -30.91 -17.61
CA ARG A 201 -10.93 -31.56 -17.32
C ARG A 201 -11.16 -32.86 -18.11
N PRO A 202 -10.85 -32.96 -19.42
CA PRO A 202 -11.03 -34.19 -20.18
C PRO A 202 -10.25 -35.38 -19.60
N SER A 203 -8.98 -35.16 -19.23
CA SER A 203 -8.16 -36.18 -18.56
C SER A 203 -8.44 -36.31 -17.06
N ASN A 204 -9.08 -35.28 -16.47
CA ASN A 204 -9.29 -35.12 -15.04
C ASN A 204 -7.98 -35.19 -14.24
N THR A 205 -6.94 -34.52 -14.74
CA THR A 205 -5.61 -34.48 -14.14
C THR A 205 -5.21 -33.05 -13.79
N THR A 206 -4.37 -32.92 -12.75
CA THR A 206 -3.72 -31.64 -12.41
C THR A 206 -2.22 -31.80 -12.59
N THR A 207 -1.68 -31.09 -13.57
CA THR A 207 -0.24 -30.99 -13.80
C THR A 207 0.31 -29.83 -12.99
N LYS A 208 1.33 -30.09 -12.17
CA LYS A 208 2.01 -29.05 -11.40
C LYS A 208 3.29 -28.64 -12.11
N LEU A 209 3.51 -27.33 -12.20
CA LEU A 209 4.72 -26.74 -12.73
C LEU A 209 5.61 -26.33 -11.55
N PHE A 210 6.85 -26.82 -11.54
CA PHE A 210 7.81 -26.53 -10.49
C PHE A 210 9.05 -25.84 -11.04
N SER A 211 9.75 -25.07 -10.22
CA SER A 211 11.08 -24.58 -10.58
C SER A 211 12.06 -25.75 -10.69
N MET A 212 13.08 -25.56 -11.50
CA MET A 212 14.19 -26.49 -11.68
C MET A 212 15.28 -26.15 -10.68
N ASP A 213 15.94 -27.15 -10.10
CA ASP A 213 17.08 -27.00 -9.20
C ASP A 213 18.38 -26.70 -9.99
N THR A 214 18.55 -27.37 -11.13
CA THR A 214 19.69 -27.28 -12.04
C THR A 214 19.26 -26.64 -13.36
N LEU A 215 20.06 -25.69 -13.84
CA LEU A 215 19.87 -25.03 -15.13
C LEU A 215 21.14 -25.16 -15.98
N LEU A 216 20.98 -25.07 -17.30
CA LEU A 216 22.11 -25.09 -18.22
C LEU A 216 23.04 -23.87 -18.03
N GLY A 217 22.46 -22.69 -17.77
CA GLY A 217 23.20 -21.46 -17.49
C GLY A 217 23.08 -21.01 -16.03
N GLU A 218 23.85 -19.98 -15.67
CA GLU A 218 23.79 -19.39 -14.33
C GLU A 218 22.46 -18.65 -14.10
N ARG A 219 21.98 -18.60 -12.86
CA ARG A 219 20.78 -17.83 -12.52
C ARG A 219 21.09 -16.33 -12.53
N TYR A 220 20.11 -15.52 -12.92
CA TYR A 220 20.25 -14.06 -12.91
C TYR A 220 20.39 -13.49 -11.49
N GLY A 221 19.88 -14.24 -10.51
CA GLY A 221 19.82 -13.85 -9.11
C GLY A 221 18.45 -13.28 -8.73
N VAL A 222 18.24 -13.17 -7.41
CA VAL A 222 16.97 -12.69 -6.82
C VAL A 222 17.02 -11.24 -6.35
N THR A 223 18.21 -10.63 -6.34
CA THR A 223 18.43 -9.25 -5.89
C THR A 223 18.36 -8.25 -7.03
N LYS A 224 18.75 -8.65 -8.25
CA LYS A 224 18.72 -7.78 -9.43
C LYS A 224 17.27 -7.46 -9.81
N PRO A 225 16.90 -6.18 -10.01
CA PRO A 225 15.56 -5.80 -10.43
C PRO A 225 15.15 -6.52 -11.71
N LEU A 226 13.92 -7.04 -11.73
CA LEU A 226 13.25 -7.56 -12.92
C LEU A 226 11.97 -6.77 -13.12
N ILE A 227 11.83 -6.15 -14.27
CA ILE A 227 10.61 -5.49 -14.69
C ILE A 227 10.09 -6.20 -15.93
N ILE A 228 8.82 -6.57 -15.94
CA ILE A 228 8.17 -7.18 -17.10
C ILE A 228 7.29 -6.13 -17.77
N LEU A 229 7.46 -5.95 -19.08
CA LEU A 229 6.60 -5.04 -19.84
C LEU A 229 5.42 -5.81 -20.44
N THR A 230 4.22 -5.27 -20.27
CA THR A 230 2.99 -5.88 -20.80
C THR A 230 2.20 -4.91 -21.66
N SER A 231 1.41 -5.46 -22.59
CA SER A 231 0.42 -4.71 -23.37
C SER A 231 -0.89 -5.49 -23.42
N LYS A 232 -1.95 -4.87 -23.97
CA LYS A 232 -3.19 -5.58 -24.33
C LYS A 232 -3.02 -6.74 -25.32
N ASN A 233 -1.87 -6.84 -26.00
CA ASN A 233 -1.54 -7.93 -26.92
C ASN A 233 -0.77 -9.07 -26.24
N THR A 234 -0.24 -8.86 -25.02
CA THR A 234 0.38 -9.93 -24.24
C THR A 234 -0.70 -10.96 -23.92
N LYS A 235 -0.53 -12.20 -24.42
CA LYS A 235 -1.58 -13.23 -24.37
C LYS A 235 -1.02 -14.63 -24.15
N GLY A 236 -1.76 -15.45 -23.41
CA GLY A 236 -1.46 -16.87 -23.20
C GLY A 236 -0.36 -17.07 -22.17
N ILE A 237 0.60 -17.95 -22.47
CA ILE A 237 1.66 -18.36 -21.53
C ILE A 237 2.51 -17.18 -21.02
N ALA A 238 2.66 -16.11 -21.82
CA ALA A 238 3.34 -14.89 -21.38
C ALA A 238 2.60 -14.18 -20.22
N GLU A 239 1.27 -14.26 -20.19
CA GLU A 239 0.46 -13.74 -19.08
C GLU A 239 0.73 -14.56 -17.81
N ASP A 240 0.86 -15.88 -17.93
CA ASP A 240 1.15 -16.76 -16.80
C ASP A 240 2.54 -16.49 -16.18
N VAL A 241 3.56 -16.32 -17.03
CA VAL A 241 4.90 -15.91 -16.59
C VAL A 241 4.86 -14.59 -15.82
N ALA A 242 4.18 -13.57 -16.37
CA ALA A 242 4.03 -12.28 -15.71
C ALA A 242 3.27 -12.42 -14.38
N TYR A 243 2.15 -13.15 -14.37
CA TYR A 243 1.32 -13.37 -13.20
C TYR A 243 2.07 -14.09 -12.08
N CYS A 244 2.75 -15.18 -12.40
CA CYS A 244 3.54 -15.95 -11.45
C CYS A 244 4.65 -15.10 -10.85
N LEU A 245 5.46 -14.41 -11.67
CA LEU A 245 6.57 -13.58 -11.18
C LEU A 245 6.10 -12.34 -10.40
N GLN A 246 4.93 -11.78 -10.73
CA GLN A 246 4.30 -10.73 -9.94
C GLN A 246 3.87 -11.23 -8.55
N ASN A 247 3.20 -12.38 -8.49
CA ASN A 247 2.71 -12.95 -7.23
C ASN A 247 3.84 -13.44 -6.33
N LEU A 248 4.96 -13.86 -6.91
CA LEU A 248 6.21 -14.19 -6.21
C LEU A 248 6.94 -12.97 -5.67
N LYS A 249 6.46 -11.74 -5.94
CA LYS A 249 7.17 -10.49 -5.66
C LYS A 249 8.57 -10.46 -6.27
N ARG A 250 8.75 -11.16 -7.39
CA ARG A 250 10.03 -11.24 -8.11
C ARG A 250 10.12 -10.21 -9.22
N ALA A 251 9.03 -9.94 -9.92
CA ALA A 251 8.98 -8.96 -11.00
C ALA A 251 7.97 -7.86 -10.71
N THR A 252 8.28 -6.65 -11.16
CA THR A 252 7.31 -5.55 -11.25
C THR A 252 6.73 -5.52 -12.67
N ILE A 253 5.41 -5.51 -12.80
CA ILE A 253 4.72 -5.48 -14.09
C ILE A 253 4.41 -4.02 -14.46
N VAL A 254 4.86 -3.58 -15.64
CA VAL A 254 4.72 -2.19 -16.10
C VAL A 254 4.13 -2.17 -17.51
N GLY A 255 3.08 -1.39 -17.73
CA GLY A 255 2.43 -1.26 -19.03
C GLY A 255 0.92 -1.36 -18.93
N GLU A 256 0.30 -2.03 -19.89
CA GLU A 256 -1.15 -2.22 -19.91
C GLU A 256 -1.55 -3.56 -19.31
N LYS A 257 -2.80 -3.65 -18.90
CA LYS A 257 -3.46 -4.91 -18.57
C LYS A 257 -3.43 -5.86 -19.77
N THR A 258 -3.09 -7.13 -19.53
CA THR A 258 -2.94 -8.14 -20.58
C THR A 258 -4.29 -8.62 -21.14
N ALA A 259 -4.25 -9.41 -22.22
CA ALA A 259 -5.43 -9.77 -23.01
C ALA A 259 -6.49 -10.61 -22.29
N GLY A 260 -6.11 -11.41 -21.29
CA GLY A 260 -7.00 -12.36 -20.61
C GLY A 260 -7.26 -13.60 -21.45
N GLY A 261 -6.20 -14.32 -21.81
CA GLY A 261 -6.27 -15.56 -22.58
C GLY A 261 -6.84 -16.77 -21.82
N SER A 262 -6.47 -17.95 -22.29
CA SER A 262 -6.81 -19.23 -21.65
C SER A 262 -5.69 -20.22 -21.89
N VAL A 263 -5.44 -21.09 -20.91
CA VAL A 263 -4.41 -22.13 -21.00
C VAL A 263 -4.71 -23.07 -22.17
N LYS A 264 -5.96 -23.54 -22.27
CA LYS A 264 -6.38 -24.48 -23.31
C LYS A 264 -7.86 -24.32 -23.65
N ILE A 265 -8.14 -24.16 -24.95
CA ILE A 265 -9.48 -24.16 -25.52
C ILE A 265 -9.52 -25.22 -26.62
N GLU A 266 -10.53 -26.08 -26.59
CA GLU A 266 -10.74 -27.12 -27.60
C GLU A 266 -12.11 -26.96 -28.26
N LYS A 267 -12.18 -27.31 -29.55
CA LYS A 267 -13.41 -27.31 -30.34
C LYS A 267 -13.86 -28.75 -30.58
N PHE A 268 -15.05 -29.08 -30.11
CA PHE A 268 -15.64 -30.42 -30.18
C PHE A 268 -16.79 -30.44 -31.19
N LYS A 269 -16.79 -31.41 -32.11
CA LYS A 269 -17.93 -31.63 -33.01
C LYS A 269 -19.09 -32.28 -32.25
N VAL A 270 -20.33 -31.85 -32.53
CA VAL A 270 -21.53 -32.42 -31.89
C VAL A 270 -22.09 -33.56 -32.74
N GLY A 271 -21.73 -34.80 -32.40
CA GLY A 271 -22.15 -35.99 -33.13
C GLY A 271 -21.81 -35.91 -34.63
N ASP A 272 -22.74 -36.34 -35.48
CA ASP A 272 -22.61 -36.25 -36.95
C ASP A 272 -23.15 -34.92 -37.53
N THR A 273 -23.42 -33.93 -36.68
CA THR A 273 -23.98 -32.64 -37.10
C THR A 273 -22.88 -31.65 -37.50
N ASP A 274 -23.27 -30.56 -38.14
CA ASP A 274 -22.36 -29.46 -38.47
C ASP A 274 -22.16 -28.46 -37.31
N PHE A 275 -22.65 -28.78 -36.10
CA PHE A 275 -22.43 -27.95 -34.92
C PHE A 275 -21.13 -28.31 -34.19
N TYR A 276 -20.50 -27.29 -33.61
CA TYR A 276 -19.32 -27.41 -32.77
C TYR A 276 -19.51 -26.66 -31.45
N VAL A 277 -18.82 -27.11 -30.42
CA VAL A 277 -18.73 -26.44 -29.12
C VAL A 277 -17.27 -26.12 -28.84
N THR A 278 -16.99 -24.84 -28.66
CA THR A 278 -15.70 -24.35 -28.17
C THR A 278 -15.75 -24.30 -26.65
N VAL A 279 -14.85 -25.05 -25.99
CA VAL A 279 -14.86 -25.25 -24.54
C VAL A 279 -13.46 -24.97 -23.99
N PRO A 280 -13.31 -24.12 -22.95
CA PRO A 280 -12.07 -24.08 -22.18
C PRO A 280 -11.94 -25.38 -21.38
N THR A 281 -10.94 -26.20 -21.73
CA THR A 281 -10.79 -27.56 -21.18
C THR A 281 -9.75 -27.68 -20.09
N ALA A 282 -8.83 -26.72 -20.02
CA ALA A 282 -7.92 -26.58 -18.91
C ALA A 282 -7.97 -25.18 -18.30
N LYS A 283 -7.58 -25.07 -17.02
CA LYS A 283 -7.40 -23.80 -16.32
C LYS A 283 -6.15 -23.80 -15.45
N SER A 284 -5.55 -22.63 -15.32
CA SER A 284 -4.47 -22.35 -14.37
C SER A 284 -5.06 -22.12 -12.97
N ILE A 285 -4.31 -22.50 -11.94
CA ILE A 285 -4.64 -22.34 -10.52
C ILE A 285 -3.35 -21.96 -9.82
N ASN A 286 -3.11 -20.66 -9.70
CA ASN A 286 -1.90 -20.16 -9.10
C ASN A 286 -1.85 -20.54 -7.61
N PRO A 287 -0.75 -21.15 -7.13
CA PRO A 287 -0.65 -21.67 -5.77
C PRO A 287 -0.60 -20.59 -4.68
N ILE A 288 -0.32 -19.34 -5.04
CA ILE A 288 -0.26 -18.21 -4.10
C ILE A 288 -1.65 -17.57 -3.97
N THR A 289 -2.32 -17.29 -5.09
CA THR A 289 -3.59 -16.56 -5.10
C THR A 289 -4.82 -17.45 -5.09
N GLY A 290 -4.66 -18.75 -5.40
CA GLY A 290 -5.77 -19.67 -5.67
C GLY A 290 -6.62 -19.27 -6.90
N SER A 291 -6.14 -18.33 -7.70
CA SER A 291 -6.85 -17.70 -8.83
C SER A 291 -6.05 -17.88 -10.13
N SER A 292 -6.51 -17.27 -11.23
CA SER A 292 -5.90 -17.41 -12.56
C SER A 292 -5.75 -16.04 -13.23
N TRP A 293 -4.78 -15.94 -14.14
CA TRP A 293 -4.61 -14.83 -15.07
C TRP A 293 -5.64 -14.86 -16.22
N GLU A 294 -6.26 -16.00 -16.46
CA GLU A 294 -7.14 -16.24 -17.60
C GLU A 294 -8.40 -15.37 -17.58
N VAL A 295 -8.93 -15.04 -18.76
CA VAL A 295 -10.12 -14.20 -18.99
C VAL A 295 -9.94 -12.74 -18.58
N THR A 296 -9.44 -12.48 -17.38
CA THR A 296 -9.27 -11.12 -16.88
C THR A 296 -7.96 -10.50 -17.30
N GLY A 297 -6.91 -11.29 -17.52
CA GLY A 297 -5.55 -10.80 -17.73
C GLY A 297 -4.87 -10.38 -16.41
N VAL A 298 -3.59 -10.06 -16.52
CA VAL A 298 -2.72 -9.57 -15.45
C VAL A 298 -2.82 -8.04 -15.39
N THR A 299 -3.19 -7.53 -14.22
CA THR A 299 -3.17 -6.09 -13.95
C THR A 299 -1.73 -5.68 -13.61
N PRO A 300 -1.16 -4.66 -14.29
CA PRO A 300 0.20 -4.20 -14.03
C PRO A 300 0.31 -3.56 -12.63
N ASP A 301 1.50 -3.61 -12.04
CA ASP A 301 1.80 -2.88 -10.80
C ASP A 301 1.89 -1.37 -11.06
N VAL A 302 2.33 -0.99 -12.27
CA VAL A 302 2.37 0.39 -12.76
C VAL A 302 1.69 0.46 -14.12
N GLU A 303 0.47 1.00 -14.12
CA GLU A 303 -0.35 1.15 -15.33
C GLU A 303 0.08 2.38 -16.14
N VAL A 304 0.53 2.14 -17.37
CA VAL A 304 0.90 3.15 -18.36
C VAL A 304 0.58 2.62 -19.76
N ASN A 305 0.50 3.48 -20.78
CA ASN A 305 0.37 2.99 -22.16
C ASN A 305 1.56 2.10 -22.51
N ALA A 306 1.34 1.07 -23.34
CA ALA A 306 2.40 0.12 -23.69
C ALA A 306 3.63 0.79 -24.33
N GLU A 307 3.44 1.92 -25.01
CA GLU A 307 4.51 2.73 -25.62
C GLU A 307 5.41 3.39 -24.56
N ASP A 308 4.84 3.80 -23.42
CA ASP A 308 5.54 4.47 -22.31
C ASP A 308 6.16 3.48 -21.30
N ALA A 309 5.83 2.19 -21.41
CA ALA A 309 6.21 1.15 -20.45
C ALA A 309 7.74 1.02 -20.28
N LEU A 310 8.49 1.04 -21.38
CA LEU A 310 9.96 0.93 -21.34
C LEU A 310 10.59 2.14 -20.64
N ALA A 311 10.17 3.37 -20.99
CA ALA A 311 10.68 4.58 -20.37
C ALA A 311 10.36 4.62 -18.86
N THR A 312 9.17 4.16 -18.49
CA THR A 312 8.75 4.03 -17.08
C THR A 312 9.58 3.00 -16.34
N ALA A 313 9.83 1.84 -16.93
CA ALA A 313 10.67 0.79 -16.35
C ALA A 313 12.11 1.28 -16.09
N ILE A 314 12.70 2.02 -17.03
CA ILE A 314 14.05 2.61 -16.84
C ILE A 314 14.06 3.57 -15.65
N LYS A 315 13.05 4.44 -15.51
CA LYS A 315 12.93 5.35 -14.35
C LYS A 315 12.85 4.59 -13.03
N ILE A 316 12.08 3.50 -12.99
CA ILE A 316 11.95 2.64 -11.79
C ILE A 316 13.30 1.99 -11.44
N VAL A 317 14.00 1.44 -12.43
CA VAL A 317 15.32 0.82 -12.20
C VAL A 317 16.32 1.84 -11.65
N ASN A 318 16.39 3.03 -12.25
CA ASN A 318 17.30 4.08 -11.81
C ASN A 318 16.98 4.53 -10.38
N LEU A 319 15.69 4.72 -10.05
CA LEU A 319 15.27 5.02 -8.68
C LEU A 319 15.71 3.93 -7.70
N ARG A 320 15.50 2.64 -8.05
CA ARG A 320 15.88 1.51 -7.18
C ARG A 320 17.39 1.43 -6.93
N ALA A 321 18.22 1.89 -7.87
CA ALA A 321 19.66 1.97 -7.67
C ALA A 321 20.06 2.99 -6.59
N GLU A 322 19.25 4.03 -6.37
CA GLU A 322 19.48 5.07 -5.34
C GLU A 322 18.97 4.65 -3.95
N VAL A 323 18.00 3.73 -3.89
CA VAL A 323 17.32 3.32 -2.65
C VAL A 323 18.29 2.88 -1.54
N PRO A 324 19.30 2.02 -1.78
CA PRO A 324 20.23 1.62 -0.71
C PRO A 324 20.90 2.81 -0.04
N ALA A 325 21.39 3.79 -0.82
CA ALA A 325 22.04 4.98 -0.28
C ALA A 325 21.07 5.86 0.51
N VAL A 326 19.80 5.97 0.07
CA VAL A 326 18.76 6.68 0.82
C VAL A 326 18.51 6.01 2.16
N ILE A 327 18.32 4.69 2.19
CA ILE A 327 17.98 3.96 3.41
C ILE A 327 19.16 3.94 4.39
N GLU A 328 20.39 3.78 3.90
CA GLU A 328 21.60 3.88 4.72
C GLU A 328 21.80 5.29 5.29
N GLY A 329 21.62 6.33 4.45
CA GLY A 329 21.70 7.72 4.88
C GLY A 329 20.64 8.07 5.93
N ALA A 330 19.41 7.57 5.75
CA ALA A 330 18.35 7.70 6.73
C ALA A 330 18.72 7.03 8.06
N ALA A 331 19.20 5.78 8.02
CA ALA A 331 19.64 5.04 9.20
C ALA A 331 20.75 5.77 9.97
N THR A 332 21.75 6.32 9.27
CA THR A 332 22.81 7.12 9.89
C THR A 332 22.26 8.38 10.56
N LEU A 333 21.43 9.16 9.86
CA LEU A 333 20.82 10.36 10.43
C LEU A 333 20.03 10.05 11.71
N ILE A 334 19.33 8.92 11.76
CA ILE A 334 18.56 8.51 12.93
C ILE A 334 19.48 8.12 14.09
N ALA A 335 20.50 7.28 13.85
CA ALA A 335 21.45 6.87 14.88
C ALA A 335 22.17 8.08 15.52
N ASP A 336 22.51 9.06 14.69
CA ASP A 336 23.29 10.23 15.12
C ASP A 336 22.42 11.30 15.79
N ASN A 337 21.17 11.47 15.37
CA ASN A 337 20.37 12.66 15.74
C ASN A 337 19.10 12.35 16.54
N TYR A 338 18.62 11.11 16.58
CA TYR A 338 17.39 10.78 17.30
C TYR A 338 17.56 10.92 18.82
N ALA A 339 16.61 11.60 19.46
CA ALA A 339 16.68 11.99 20.86
C ALA A 339 17.09 10.83 21.79
N PHE A 340 16.51 9.64 21.58
CA PHE A 340 16.79 8.45 22.37
C PHE A 340 17.84 7.56 21.69
N GLU A 341 19.10 7.69 22.08
CA GLU A 341 20.26 6.97 21.51
C GLU A 341 20.01 5.50 21.19
N ASN A 342 19.63 4.72 22.21
CA ASN A 342 19.49 3.27 22.08
C ASN A 342 18.36 2.90 21.11
N ILE A 343 17.27 3.67 21.11
CA ILE A 343 16.15 3.47 20.18
C ILE A 343 16.59 3.86 18.77
N GLY A 344 17.31 4.98 18.61
CA GLY A 344 17.82 5.42 17.31
C GLY A 344 18.77 4.40 16.68
N ALA A 345 19.67 3.82 17.49
CA ALA A 345 20.57 2.75 17.06
C ALA A 345 19.79 1.48 16.62
N ASP A 346 18.81 1.04 17.40
CA ASP A 346 17.97 -0.13 17.08
C ASP A 346 17.13 0.10 15.80
N VAL A 347 16.54 1.28 15.64
CA VAL A 347 15.81 1.66 14.42
C VAL A 347 16.74 1.65 13.21
N ALA A 348 17.94 2.22 13.33
CA ALA A 348 18.92 2.25 12.25
C ALA A 348 19.36 0.84 11.82
N GLU A 349 19.63 -0.05 12.78
CA GLU A 349 19.99 -1.44 12.52
C GLU A 349 18.83 -2.19 11.82
N LYS A 350 17.62 -2.10 12.36
CA LYS A 350 16.44 -2.76 11.78
C LYS A 350 16.11 -2.23 10.39
N LEU A 351 16.27 -0.93 10.16
CA LEU A 351 16.04 -0.32 8.85
C LEU A 351 17.03 -0.85 7.80
N LYS A 352 18.31 -1.01 8.16
CA LYS A 352 19.31 -1.68 7.31
C LYS A 352 18.98 -3.15 7.09
N GLY A 353 18.43 -3.83 8.10
CA GLY A 353 17.92 -5.20 7.98
C GLY A 353 16.78 -5.32 6.96
N LEU A 354 15.81 -4.40 6.96
CA LEU A 354 14.72 -4.36 5.97
C LEU A 354 15.27 -4.17 4.55
N LEU A 355 16.27 -3.29 4.37
CA LEU A 355 16.95 -3.13 3.09
C LEU A 355 17.64 -4.44 2.64
N ALA A 356 18.42 -5.06 3.53
CA ALA A 356 19.16 -6.29 3.24
C ALA A 356 18.24 -7.48 2.89
N ASN A 357 17.06 -7.53 3.52
CA ASN A 357 16.03 -8.54 3.24
C ASN A 357 15.22 -8.25 1.97
N GLY A 358 15.49 -7.14 1.28
CA GLY A 358 14.86 -6.81 0.01
C GLY A 358 13.46 -6.19 0.14
N GLU A 359 13.06 -5.71 1.32
CA GLU A 359 11.74 -5.10 1.55
C GLU A 359 11.50 -3.85 0.69
N TYR A 360 12.58 -3.23 0.19
CA TYR A 360 12.54 -2.07 -0.69
C TYR A 360 12.73 -2.41 -2.17
N ASN A 361 12.85 -3.69 -2.55
CA ASN A 361 13.14 -4.10 -3.93
C ASN A 361 11.99 -3.83 -4.91
N MET A 362 10.77 -3.60 -4.39
CA MET A 362 9.56 -3.40 -5.17
C MET A 362 9.11 -1.93 -5.24
N ILE A 363 9.92 -0.97 -4.79
CA ILE A 363 9.63 0.47 -4.89
C ILE A 363 9.47 0.90 -6.37
N VAL A 364 8.42 1.66 -6.69
CA VAL A 364 8.13 2.08 -8.07
C VAL A 364 8.13 3.59 -8.26
N SER A 365 8.07 4.36 -7.19
CA SER A 365 8.14 5.82 -7.23
C SER A 365 8.75 6.39 -5.96
N ARG A 366 9.18 7.66 -6.02
CA ARG A 366 9.71 8.38 -4.86
C ARG A 366 8.65 8.48 -3.75
N GLU A 367 7.41 8.73 -4.10
CA GLU A 367 6.29 8.79 -3.15
C GLU A 367 6.09 7.45 -2.44
N SER A 368 6.20 6.33 -3.17
CA SER A 368 6.12 4.99 -2.56
C SER A 368 7.30 4.71 -1.61
N LEU A 369 8.50 5.22 -1.94
CA LEU A 369 9.68 5.13 -1.07
C LEU A 369 9.49 5.95 0.20
N GLU A 370 9.07 7.21 0.09
CA GLU A 370 8.83 8.11 1.21
C GLU A 370 7.73 7.58 2.14
N ALA A 371 6.65 7.03 1.58
CA ALA A 371 5.55 6.45 2.33
C ALA A 371 5.97 5.18 3.08
N LYS A 372 6.71 4.29 2.41
CA LYS A 372 7.24 3.08 3.05
C LYS A 372 8.24 3.42 4.14
N LEU A 373 9.23 4.28 3.84
CA LEU A 373 10.23 4.72 4.82
C LEU A 373 9.53 5.36 6.03
N SER A 374 8.58 6.27 5.82
CA SER A 374 7.82 6.86 6.94
C SER A 374 7.06 5.84 7.77
N THR A 375 6.49 4.81 7.14
CA THR A 375 5.77 3.73 7.84
C THR A 375 6.73 2.90 8.68
N ASP A 376 7.87 2.52 8.11
CA ASP A 376 8.88 1.72 8.78
C ASP A 376 9.49 2.50 9.95
N LEU A 377 9.86 3.77 9.76
CA LEU A 377 10.38 4.63 10.84
C LEU A 377 9.42 4.73 12.03
N LYS A 378 8.15 5.00 11.76
CA LYS A 378 7.11 5.06 12.80
C LYS A 378 6.92 3.71 13.50
N THR A 379 6.94 2.61 12.75
CA THR A 379 6.72 1.26 13.30
C THR A 379 7.89 0.80 14.16
N LEU A 380 9.12 1.07 13.73
CA LEU A 380 10.34 0.66 14.42
C LEU A 380 10.60 1.49 15.68
N SER A 381 10.30 2.80 15.64
CA SER A 381 10.52 3.70 16.78
C SER A 381 9.35 3.78 17.76
N GLY A 382 8.13 3.53 17.30
CA GLY A 382 6.90 3.88 18.03
C GLY A 382 6.59 5.39 18.04
N ASP A 383 7.45 6.22 17.45
CA ASP A 383 7.36 7.67 17.49
C ASP A 383 6.66 8.22 16.24
N LYS A 384 5.54 8.94 16.45
CA LYS A 384 4.74 9.52 15.37
C LYS A 384 5.41 10.74 14.71
N SER A 385 6.41 11.32 15.37
CA SER A 385 7.16 12.48 14.91
C SER A 385 8.38 12.09 14.06
N LEU A 386 8.86 10.84 14.17
CA LEU A 386 9.94 10.30 13.34
C LEU A 386 9.39 9.78 12.01
N LYS A 387 9.58 10.56 10.94
CA LYS A 387 8.98 10.29 9.63
C LYS A 387 9.68 11.03 8.49
N THR A 388 9.34 10.68 7.25
CA THR A 388 9.69 11.52 6.10
C THR A 388 8.89 12.82 6.11
N THR A 389 9.45 13.88 5.54
CA THR A 389 8.83 15.21 5.47
C THR A 389 9.27 15.94 4.21
N ARG A 390 8.72 17.12 3.98
CA ARG A 390 9.13 18.04 2.93
C ARG A 390 9.86 19.23 3.54
N ASN A 391 10.86 19.74 2.85
CA ASN A 391 11.51 20.99 3.20
C ASN A 391 10.64 22.18 2.78
N THR A 392 9.52 22.37 3.49
CA THR A 392 8.62 23.50 3.25
C THR A 392 9.11 24.69 4.06
N PRO A 393 9.41 25.84 3.43
CA PRO A 393 9.75 27.06 4.17
C PRO A 393 8.62 27.43 5.13
N ALA A 394 8.96 27.95 6.30
CA ALA A 394 7.97 28.57 7.17
C ALA A 394 7.25 29.69 6.40
N LEU A 395 5.94 29.80 6.59
CA LEU A 395 5.20 30.95 6.07
C LEU A 395 5.76 32.22 6.71
N PRO A 396 5.79 33.35 5.97
CA PRO A 396 6.18 34.62 6.56
C PRO A 396 5.23 34.95 7.73
N PRO A 397 5.74 35.58 8.80
CA PRO A 397 4.90 36.00 9.91
C PRO A 397 3.81 36.94 9.41
N MET A 398 2.61 36.79 9.96
CA MET A 398 1.47 37.66 9.66
C MET A 398 1.53 38.89 10.56
N ASP A 399 1.54 40.09 9.96
CA ASP A 399 1.47 41.35 10.70
C ASP A 399 0.02 41.69 11.07
N TYR A 400 -0.37 41.34 12.30
CA TYR A 400 -1.70 41.70 12.84
C TYR A 400 -1.69 43.10 13.48
N THR A 401 -2.81 43.83 13.36
CA THR A 401 -3.01 45.06 14.13
C THR A 401 -3.32 44.75 15.60
N PRO A 402 -3.12 45.70 16.55
CA PRO A 402 -3.48 45.50 17.95
C PRO A 402 -4.93 45.04 18.16
N GLU A 403 -5.89 45.56 17.39
CA GLU A 403 -7.31 45.18 17.46
C GLU A 403 -7.53 43.73 17.02
N MET A 404 -6.83 43.29 15.97
CA MET A 404 -6.89 41.90 15.52
C MET A 404 -6.31 40.95 16.57
N TYR A 405 -5.22 41.34 17.22
CA TYR A 405 -4.67 40.55 18.34
C TYR A 405 -5.65 40.45 19.51
N ILE A 406 -6.34 41.53 19.86
CA ILE A 406 -7.36 41.51 20.92
C ILE A 406 -8.48 40.50 20.58
N GLU A 407 -9.00 40.54 19.35
CA GLU A 407 -10.05 39.61 18.93
C GLU A 407 -9.55 38.16 18.89
N LEU A 408 -8.33 37.92 18.40
CA LEU A 408 -7.73 36.59 18.42
C LEU A 408 -7.57 36.08 19.86
N ILE A 409 -7.04 36.89 20.77
CA ILE A 409 -6.88 36.55 22.20
C ILE A 409 -8.22 36.20 22.83
N LYS A 410 -9.28 36.98 22.57
CA LYS A 410 -10.63 36.70 23.11
C LYS A 410 -11.21 35.37 22.63
N VAL A 411 -10.88 34.95 21.41
CA VAL A 411 -11.34 33.67 20.85
C VAL A 411 -10.44 32.51 21.29
N SER A 412 -9.14 32.74 21.42
CA SER A 412 -8.15 31.72 21.79
C SER A 412 -8.12 31.39 23.28
N PHE A 413 -8.48 32.35 24.15
CA PHE A 413 -8.50 32.17 25.59
C PHE A 413 -9.92 32.26 26.13
N HIS A 414 -10.33 31.25 26.90
CA HIS A 414 -11.58 31.28 27.64
C HIS A 414 -11.29 31.38 29.14
N THR A 415 -11.89 32.36 29.79
CA THR A 415 -11.74 32.60 31.24
C THR A 415 -13.10 32.63 31.92
N ASP A 416 -13.20 32.03 33.10
CA ASP A 416 -14.39 32.11 33.95
C ASP A 416 -14.00 32.14 35.44
N ILE A 417 -14.93 32.52 36.32
CA ILE A 417 -14.79 32.43 37.77
C ILE A 417 -15.99 31.65 38.32
N PHE A 418 -15.74 30.46 38.83
CA PHE A 418 -16.75 29.61 39.43
C PHE A 418 -16.99 29.96 40.91
N GLU A 419 -17.96 29.26 41.52
CA GLU A 419 -18.24 29.33 42.96
C GLU A 419 -16.96 29.12 43.79
N ASN A 420 -16.94 29.72 44.99
CA ASN A 420 -15.77 29.76 45.88
C ASN A 420 -14.51 30.38 45.24
N ASN A 421 -14.70 31.33 44.31
CA ASN A 421 -13.63 32.11 43.69
C ASN A 421 -12.58 31.21 43.02
N ILE A 422 -13.04 30.19 42.30
CA ILE A 422 -12.19 29.29 41.51
C ILE A 422 -12.07 29.85 40.09
N GLY A 423 -10.86 30.23 39.71
CA GLY A 423 -10.55 30.68 38.35
C GLY A 423 -10.52 29.52 37.37
N TYR A 424 -10.95 29.77 36.14
CA TYR A 424 -10.85 28.85 35.02
C TYR A 424 -10.14 29.52 33.86
N LEU A 425 -9.17 28.84 33.26
CA LEU A 425 -8.43 29.29 32.09
C LEU A 425 -8.31 28.13 31.09
N ARG A 426 -8.85 28.31 29.88
CA ARG A 426 -8.66 27.39 28.75
C ARG A 426 -7.97 28.10 27.60
N PHE A 427 -7.05 27.40 26.96
CA PHE A 427 -6.47 27.77 25.68
C PHE A 427 -5.99 26.51 24.96
N ASP A 428 -6.08 26.51 23.64
CA ASP A 428 -5.95 25.28 22.85
C ASP A 428 -4.62 25.20 22.05
N MET A 429 -3.72 26.16 22.21
CA MET A 429 -2.40 26.18 21.57
C MET A 429 -1.38 27.04 22.32
N PHE A 430 -0.11 26.64 22.34
CA PHE A 430 1.03 27.47 22.76
C PHE A 430 1.54 28.31 21.58
N GLY A 431 1.83 29.59 21.82
CA GLY A 431 2.45 30.48 20.85
C GLY A 431 3.98 30.52 20.99
N ASP A 432 4.67 31.04 19.97
CA ASP A 432 6.10 31.33 20.08
C ASP A 432 6.34 32.46 21.10
N PHE A 433 7.45 32.39 21.84
CA PHE A 433 7.77 33.36 22.88
C PHE A 433 7.90 34.80 22.35
N GLU A 434 8.56 35.03 21.21
CA GLU A 434 8.76 36.40 20.73
C GLU A 434 7.43 37.01 20.24
N GLU A 435 6.56 36.19 19.63
CA GLU A 435 5.21 36.59 19.25
C GLU A 435 4.36 36.89 20.50
N VAL A 436 4.35 35.99 21.48
CA VAL A 436 3.59 36.14 22.73
C VAL A 436 4.08 37.35 23.53
N LYS A 437 5.40 37.60 23.57
CA LYS A 437 6.01 38.73 24.28
C LYS A 437 5.53 40.07 23.72
N ALA A 438 5.39 40.19 22.41
CA ALA A 438 4.89 41.42 21.77
C ALA A 438 3.46 41.77 22.19
N ILE A 439 2.64 40.76 22.49
CA ILE A 439 1.23 40.92 22.89
C ILE A 439 0.98 40.63 24.37
N ALA A 440 2.04 40.44 25.17
CA ALA A 440 1.92 39.98 26.56
C ALA A 440 1.07 40.93 27.41
N GLN A 441 1.19 42.24 27.20
CA GLN A 441 0.37 43.23 27.92
C GLN A 441 -1.11 43.08 27.59
N ILE A 442 -1.45 42.81 26.33
CA ILE A 442 -2.83 42.61 25.88
C ILE A 442 -3.40 41.33 26.51
N ILE A 443 -2.62 40.24 26.54
CA ILE A 443 -2.99 38.99 27.22
C ILE A 443 -3.22 39.24 28.71
N VAL A 444 -2.37 40.02 29.37
CA VAL A 444 -2.54 40.35 30.79
C VAL A 444 -3.86 41.07 31.03
N GLU A 445 -4.16 42.10 30.23
CA GLU A 445 -5.38 42.90 30.37
C GLU A 445 -6.66 42.11 30.09
N HIS A 446 -6.65 41.24 29.08
CA HIS A 446 -7.86 40.58 28.58
C HIS A 446 -8.08 39.17 29.12
N VAL A 447 -7.04 38.53 29.67
CA VAL A 447 -7.07 37.14 30.14
C VAL A 447 -6.61 37.08 31.60
N TRP A 448 -5.36 37.44 31.87
CA TRP A 448 -4.73 37.16 33.16
C TRP A 448 -5.37 37.90 34.34
N ASN A 449 -5.65 39.20 34.16
CA ASN A 449 -6.25 40.03 35.20
C ASN A 449 -7.64 39.56 35.64
N LYS A 450 -8.32 38.75 34.82
CA LYS A 450 -9.63 38.17 35.17
C LYS A 450 -9.52 37.02 36.17
N VAL A 451 -8.39 36.32 36.20
CA VAL A 451 -8.24 35.08 36.99
C VAL A 451 -7.14 35.17 38.06
N ILE A 452 -6.27 36.17 38.03
CA ILE A 452 -5.13 36.30 38.95
C ILE A 452 -5.52 36.38 40.44
N ASN A 453 -6.66 37.00 40.73
CA ASN A 453 -7.15 37.22 42.10
C ASN A 453 -8.00 36.07 42.66
N THR A 454 -8.10 34.95 41.94
CA THR A 454 -8.84 33.76 42.40
C THR A 454 -8.07 33.02 43.50
N ASP A 455 -8.74 32.20 44.30
CA ASP A 455 -8.12 31.43 45.40
C ASP A 455 -7.52 30.10 44.93
N ALA A 456 -8.08 29.54 43.85
CA ALA A 456 -7.56 28.40 43.10
C ALA A 456 -7.80 28.58 41.60
N MET A 457 -7.08 27.81 40.78
CA MET A 457 -7.22 27.84 39.32
C MET A 457 -7.33 26.43 38.73
N ILE A 458 -8.20 26.29 37.74
CA ILE A 458 -8.28 25.17 36.82
C ILE A 458 -7.75 25.64 35.46
N ILE A 459 -6.68 25.02 34.96
CA ILE A 459 -6.19 25.21 33.60
C ILE A 459 -6.70 24.05 32.75
N ASP A 460 -7.49 24.33 31.72
CA ASP A 460 -8.02 23.31 30.83
C ASP A 460 -7.19 23.20 29.55
N LEU A 461 -6.46 22.10 29.43
CA LEU A 461 -5.64 21.76 28.26
C LEU A 461 -6.19 20.55 27.52
N ARG A 462 -7.45 20.14 27.78
CA ARG A 462 -8.06 18.96 27.15
C ARG A 462 -8.08 19.04 25.63
N ASN A 463 -8.13 20.23 25.05
CA ASN A 463 -8.12 20.42 23.60
C ASN A 463 -6.80 21.05 23.09
N ASN A 464 -5.78 21.15 23.93
CA ASN A 464 -4.56 21.86 23.59
C ASN A 464 -3.60 20.98 22.79
N VAL A 465 -3.41 21.31 21.51
CA VAL A 465 -2.59 20.52 20.58
C VAL A 465 -1.09 20.86 20.61
N GLY A 466 -0.66 21.71 21.56
CA GLY A 466 0.73 22.11 21.71
C GLY A 466 1.07 23.36 20.92
N GLY A 467 2.25 23.39 20.32
CA GLY A 467 2.82 24.57 19.66
C GLY A 467 4.33 24.65 19.87
N PRO A 468 4.97 25.79 19.57
CA PRO A 468 6.36 26.05 19.95
C PRO A 468 6.56 25.91 21.46
N THR A 469 7.70 25.36 21.86
CA THR A 469 8.04 25.15 23.28
C THR A 469 8.65 26.41 23.94
N THR A 470 8.95 27.44 23.15
CA THR A 470 9.68 28.64 23.57
C THR A 470 8.94 29.43 24.67
N ALA A 471 7.60 29.42 24.69
CA ALA A 471 6.82 30.16 25.68
C ALA A 471 6.65 29.45 27.04
N ILE A 472 7.04 28.17 27.16
CA ILE A 472 6.78 27.35 28.36
C ILE A 472 7.42 27.95 29.60
N SER A 473 8.69 28.37 29.51
CA SER A 473 9.39 29.02 30.63
C SER A 473 8.64 30.25 31.15
N GLY A 474 8.17 31.11 30.24
CA GLY A 474 7.39 32.30 30.58
C GLY A 474 6.08 31.94 31.27
N PHE A 475 5.33 30.99 30.70
CA PHE A 475 4.04 30.58 31.26
C PHE A 475 4.18 29.89 32.63
N CYS A 476 5.11 28.94 32.79
CA CYS A 476 5.42 28.30 34.08
C CYS A 476 5.75 29.33 35.17
N SER A 477 6.47 30.41 34.80
CA SER A 477 6.95 31.41 35.75
C SER A 477 5.82 32.12 36.51
N TYR A 478 4.62 32.26 35.93
CA TYR A 478 3.47 32.84 36.64
C TYR A 478 3.07 32.05 37.89
N PHE A 479 3.40 30.75 37.95
CA PHE A 479 2.97 29.86 39.02
C PHE A 479 4.02 29.64 40.11
N PHE A 480 5.14 30.38 40.09
CA PHE A 480 6.19 30.30 41.10
C PHE A 480 6.60 31.68 41.62
N ASP A 481 7.10 31.73 42.85
CA ASP A 481 7.59 32.97 43.47
C ASP A 481 8.96 33.38 42.87
N ASN A 482 9.23 34.69 42.79
CA ASN A 482 10.44 35.23 42.14
C ASN A 482 11.71 35.20 43.02
N LYS A 483 11.68 34.59 44.21
CA LYS A 483 12.80 34.62 45.16
C LYS A 483 14.04 33.87 44.67
N ARG A 484 13.84 32.84 43.82
CA ARG A 484 14.91 32.07 43.19
C ARG A 484 14.42 31.54 41.85
N GLN A 485 15.31 31.45 40.86
CA GLN A 485 14.99 30.74 39.63
C GLN A 485 14.87 29.24 39.92
N ILE A 486 13.79 28.64 39.41
CA ILE A 486 13.51 27.22 39.52
C ILE A 486 13.88 26.56 38.19
N VAL A 487 14.58 25.43 38.25
CA VAL A 487 14.81 24.56 37.09
C VAL A 487 13.50 23.83 36.82
N LEU A 488 12.93 24.09 35.64
CA LEU A 488 11.67 23.55 35.17
C LEU A 488 11.88 22.17 34.53
N ASP A 489 12.89 22.04 33.67
CA ASP A 489 13.27 20.80 33.01
C ASP A 489 14.76 20.84 32.62
N LYS A 490 15.34 19.68 32.30
CA LYS A 490 16.65 19.54 31.66
C LYS A 490 16.48 18.88 30.30
N LEU A 491 16.83 19.61 29.25
CA LEU A 491 16.65 19.19 27.87
C LEU A 491 17.99 18.71 27.32
N TYR A 492 18.08 17.42 26.99
CA TYR A 492 19.24 16.86 26.31
C TYR A 492 19.04 16.96 24.80
N ASP A 493 19.94 17.66 24.10
CA ASP A 493 19.96 17.75 22.64
C ASP A 493 20.99 16.78 22.08
N ARG A 494 20.49 15.73 21.41
CA ARG A 494 21.28 14.62 20.89
C ARG A 494 22.41 15.07 19.95
N PRO A 495 22.19 15.92 18.93
CA PRO A 495 23.23 16.29 17.97
C PRO A 495 24.41 17.05 18.61
N SER A 496 24.14 17.90 19.61
CA SER A 496 25.20 18.64 20.30
C SER A 496 25.81 17.88 21.48
N GLY A 497 25.12 16.85 21.99
CA GLY A 497 25.51 16.13 23.21
C GLY A 497 25.41 16.99 24.47
N THR A 498 24.62 18.08 24.43
CA THR A 498 24.53 19.04 25.53
C THR A 498 23.20 18.93 26.26
N THR A 499 23.23 19.20 27.57
CA THR A 499 22.04 19.37 28.39
C THR A 499 21.87 20.84 28.72
N THR A 500 20.70 21.39 28.42
CA THR A 500 20.31 22.75 28.78
C THR A 500 19.25 22.71 29.88
N GLU A 501 19.25 23.71 30.76
CA GLU A 501 18.24 23.81 31.82
C GLU A 501 17.19 24.84 31.42
N LEU A 502 15.94 24.38 31.29
CA LEU A 502 14.80 25.26 31.19
C LEU A 502 14.52 25.84 32.58
N ARG A 503 14.46 27.16 32.73
CA ARG A 503 14.36 27.83 34.03
C ARG A 503 13.23 28.86 34.02
N THR A 504 12.68 29.17 35.20
CA THR A 504 11.74 30.29 35.34
C THR A 504 12.40 31.64 35.03
N LEU A 505 11.65 32.54 34.40
CA LEU A 505 12.05 33.92 34.14
C LEU A 505 12.01 34.76 35.43
N PRO A 506 12.93 35.73 35.62
CA PRO A 506 12.93 36.62 36.78
C PRO A 506 11.81 37.68 36.70
N GLU A 507 11.56 38.19 35.50
CA GLU A 507 10.60 39.26 35.22
C GLU A 507 9.50 38.75 34.29
N LEU A 508 8.28 39.24 34.49
CA LEU A 508 7.09 38.91 33.71
C LEU A 508 6.25 40.16 33.53
N THR A 509 5.46 40.19 32.45
CA THR A 509 4.39 41.18 32.29
C THR A 509 3.23 40.79 33.21
N GLY A 510 2.74 41.71 34.04
CA GLY A 510 1.67 41.42 35.01
C GLY A 510 2.13 40.68 36.28
N GLU A 511 1.18 40.29 37.12
CA GLU A 511 1.45 39.71 38.44
C GLU A 511 1.61 38.18 38.40
N ARG A 512 2.40 37.61 39.31
CA ARG A 512 2.50 36.15 39.46
C ARG A 512 1.31 35.61 40.25
N TYR A 513 0.74 34.49 39.81
CA TYR A 513 -0.26 33.74 40.58
C TYR A 513 0.33 33.20 41.89
N GLY A 514 1.64 32.94 41.87
CA GLY A 514 2.42 32.54 43.03
C GLY A 514 2.37 31.04 43.29
N ALA A 515 3.23 30.59 44.20
CA ALA A 515 3.46 29.16 44.45
C ALA A 515 2.43 28.48 45.38
N LYS A 516 1.57 29.25 46.06
CA LYS A 516 0.73 28.74 47.16
C LYS A 516 -0.71 28.40 46.78
N LYS A 517 -1.27 29.10 45.79
CA LYS A 517 -2.67 28.91 45.37
C LYS A 517 -2.83 27.56 44.67
N SER A 518 -3.90 26.85 44.98
CA SER A 518 -4.19 25.52 44.44
C SER A 518 -4.35 25.57 42.92
N LEU A 519 -3.77 24.59 42.22
CA LEU A 519 -3.76 24.52 40.77
C LEU A 519 -4.11 23.10 40.31
N ILE A 520 -5.12 23.00 39.45
CA ILE A 520 -5.49 21.77 38.76
C ILE A 520 -5.32 21.98 37.26
N ILE A 521 -4.74 21.01 36.55
CA ILE A 521 -4.64 21.00 35.09
C ILE A 521 -5.48 19.85 34.55
N LEU A 522 -6.30 20.12 33.54
CA LEU A 522 -7.13 19.13 32.86
C LEU A 522 -6.46 18.66 31.58
N THR A 523 -6.43 17.34 31.35
CA THR A 523 -5.79 16.72 30.19
C THR A 523 -6.70 15.73 29.46
N SER A 524 -6.44 15.53 28.17
CA SER A 524 -7.06 14.48 27.37
C SER A 524 -6.03 13.85 26.42
N LYS A 525 -6.43 12.83 25.66
CA LYS A 525 -5.63 12.27 24.55
C LYS A 525 -5.25 13.28 23.46
N ALA A 526 -5.94 14.42 23.37
CA ALA A 526 -5.61 15.50 22.44
C ALA A 526 -4.54 16.46 22.98
N THR A 527 -4.27 16.45 24.29
CA THR A 527 -3.20 17.25 24.89
C THR A 527 -1.85 16.82 24.32
N ALA A 528 -1.15 17.70 23.59
CA ALA A 528 0.01 17.34 22.78
C ALA A 528 1.18 18.36 22.87
N GLY A 529 2.41 17.91 22.60
CA GLY A 529 3.59 18.76 22.38
C GLY A 529 3.93 19.67 23.56
N ALA A 530 4.06 20.99 23.32
CA ALA A 530 4.37 21.97 24.37
C ALA A 530 3.40 21.95 25.56
N ALA A 531 2.13 21.57 25.35
CA ALA A 531 1.17 21.40 26.44
C ALA A 531 1.51 20.20 27.32
N GLU A 532 2.04 19.12 26.74
CA GLU A 532 2.53 17.97 27.50
C GLU A 532 3.76 18.36 28.32
N GLU A 533 4.74 19.04 27.74
CA GLU A 533 5.92 19.51 28.49
C GLU A 533 5.51 20.42 29.68
N PHE A 534 4.58 21.36 29.48
CA PHE A 534 4.02 22.15 30.58
C PHE A 534 3.38 21.27 31.68
N VAL A 535 2.52 20.31 31.30
CA VAL A 535 1.90 19.37 32.24
C VAL A 535 2.95 18.56 32.99
N TYR A 536 3.98 18.06 32.28
CA TYR A 536 5.07 17.28 32.82
C TYR A 536 5.86 18.06 33.87
N ILE A 537 6.26 19.29 33.56
CA ILE A 537 6.95 20.21 34.48
C ILE A 537 6.10 20.46 35.73
N MET A 538 4.84 20.83 35.55
CA MET A 538 3.96 21.21 36.66
C MET A 538 3.61 20.03 37.56
N ARG A 539 3.53 18.83 36.98
CA ARG A 539 3.38 17.56 37.71
C ARG A 539 4.65 17.21 38.49
N ASN A 540 5.81 17.21 37.87
CA ASN A 540 7.07 16.76 38.48
C ASN A 540 7.55 17.69 39.59
N LEU A 541 7.31 19.00 39.45
CA LEU A 541 7.59 19.97 40.50
C LEU A 541 6.54 19.96 41.63
N GLY A 542 5.51 19.10 41.54
CA GLY A 542 4.41 19.03 42.51
C GLY A 542 3.58 20.31 42.57
N ARG A 543 3.60 21.13 41.52
CA ARG A 543 2.92 22.43 41.49
C ARG A 543 1.44 22.32 41.16
N ALA A 544 1.04 21.33 40.36
CA ALA A 544 -0.33 21.12 39.95
C ALA A 544 -0.79 19.67 40.13
N MET A 545 -2.06 19.50 40.48
CA MET A 545 -2.75 18.22 40.35
C MET A 545 -3.25 18.07 38.90
N ILE A 546 -3.14 16.86 38.34
CA ILE A 546 -3.49 16.58 36.94
C ILE A 546 -4.70 15.66 36.94
N VAL A 547 -5.76 16.03 36.22
CA VAL A 547 -7.04 15.33 36.20
C VAL A 547 -7.49 15.13 34.75
N GLY A 548 -7.93 13.94 34.39
CA GLY A 548 -8.44 13.66 33.04
C GLY A 548 -7.88 12.36 32.47
N GLU A 549 -7.49 12.37 31.20
CA GLU A 549 -6.89 11.21 30.54
C GLU A 549 -5.37 11.37 30.38
N THR A 550 -4.68 10.26 30.08
CA THR A 550 -3.29 10.29 29.62
C THR A 550 -3.17 11.12 28.34
N THR A 551 -2.15 11.98 28.27
CA THR A 551 -1.88 12.83 27.10
C THR A 551 -1.41 12.03 25.87
N ASN A 552 -1.21 12.70 24.73
CA ASN A 552 -0.96 12.04 23.43
C ASN A 552 0.35 11.25 23.35
N GLY A 553 1.38 11.65 24.09
CA GLY A 553 2.74 11.11 23.99
C GLY A 553 3.47 11.61 22.74
N SER A 554 3.37 12.91 22.46
CA SER A 554 4.12 13.53 21.36
C SER A 554 5.60 13.66 21.71
N SER A 555 6.41 14.22 20.81
CA SER A 555 7.81 14.55 21.09
C SER A 555 8.01 16.07 21.19
N HIS A 556 9.19 16.49 21.60
CA HIS A 556 9.69 17.84 21.30
C HIS A 556 9.65 18.13 19.78
N PRO A 557 9.55 19.40 19.36
CA PRO A 557 9.55 19.77 17.95
C PRO A 557 10.74 19.17 17.19
N PRO A 558 10.51 18.37 16.13
CA PRO A 558 11.58 17.73 15.37
C PRO A 558 12.35 18.72 14.50
N LYS A 559 13.59 18.36 14.17
CA LYS A 559 14.41 19.05 13.16
C LYS A 559 14.35 18.30 11.84
N ASN A 560 14.46 19.04 10.74
CA ASN A 560 14.47 18.46 9.40
C ASN A 560 15.91 18.17 8.96
N PHE A 561 16.16 16.96 8.48
CA PHE A 561 17.45 16.53 7.97
C PHE A 561 17.31 16.04 6.53
N ARG A 562 18.19 16.51 5.63
CA ARG A 562 18.25 16.03 4.25
C ARG A 562 19.00 14.70 4.20
N VAL A 563 18.47 13.72 3.48
CA VAL A 563 19.10 12.40 3.31
C VAL A 563 20.11 12.46 2.16
N GLY A 564 21.40 12.56 2.50
CA GLY A 564 22.48 12.70 1.51
C GLY A 564 22.23 13.88 0.55
N GLU A 565 22.49 13.68 -0.74
CA GLU A 565 22.24 14.68 -1.79
C GLU A 565 20.85 14.56 -2.44
N THR A 566 19.92 13.82 -1.82
CA THR A 566 18.57 13.59 -2.36
C THR A 566 17.59 14.69 -1.93
N ASP A 567 16.38 14.73 -2.50
CA ASP A 567 15.33 15.64 -2.02
C ASP A 567 14.44 15.01 -0.95
N ILE A 568 14.88 13.91 -0.34
CA ILE A 568 14.17 13.26 0.75
C ILE A 568 14.63 13.89 2.06
N PHE A 569 13.67 14.28 2.90
CA PHE A 569 13.93 14.85 4.22
C PHE A 569 13.30 13.99 5.31
N LEU A 570 13.97 13.92 6.46
CA LEU A 570 13.48 13.29 7.67
C LEU A 570 13.15 14.36 8.71
N SER A 571 11.99 14.24 9.34
CA SER A 571 11.64 14.92 10.58
C SER A 571 12.13 14.04 11.73
N ILE A 572 13.16 14.47 12.45
CA ILE A 572 13.79 13.71 13.54
C ILE A 572 13.66 14.51 14.85
N PRO A 573 12.97 13.98 15.86
CA PRO A 573 13.03 14.51 17.22
C PRO A 573 14.45 14.39 17.77
N THR A 574 15.06 15.51 18.13
CA THR A 574 16.48 15.54 18.57
C THR A 574 16.66 15.84 20.05
N VAL A 575 15.59 16.23 20.73
CA VAL A 575 15.61 16.67 22.13
C VAL A 575 14.69 15.77 22.94
N HIS A 576 15.10 15.44 24.16
CA HIS A 576 14.21 14.86 25.17
C HIS A 576 14.40 15.53 26.52
N SER A 577 13.32 15.51 27.32
CA SER A 577 13.26 15.93 28.71
C SER A 577 14.04 14.99 29.64
N ASP A 578 14.28 15.43 30.89
CA ASP A 578 15.04 14.67 31.88
C ASP A 578 14.39 13.31 32.18
N THR A 579 15.15 12.22 32.09
CA THR A 579 14.67 10.86 32.36
C THR A 579 15.20 10.29 33.69
N THR A 580 15.87 11.11 34.51
CA THR A 580 16.49 10.68 35.78
C THR A 580 15.48 10.06 36.76
N PHE A 581 14.22 10.50 36.74
CA PHE A 581 13.19 10.05 37.67
C PHE A 581 12.14 9.12 37.04
N GLY A 582 12.41 8.62 35.84
CA GLY A 582 11.50 7.74 35.10
C GLY A 582 11.49 8.04 33.60
N PRO A 583 10.71 7.29 32.81
CA PRO A 583 10.53 7.60 31.39
C PRO A 583 10.00 9.02 31.23
N GLY A 584 10.48 9.71 30.20
CA GLY A 584 9.98 11.03 29.80
C GLY A 584 8.51 10.96 29.39
N TRP A 585 7.94 12.13 29.10
CA TRP A 585 6.56 12.20 28.59
C TRP A 585 6.49 11.78 27.11
N GLU A 586 7.62 11.81 26.41
CA GLU A 586 7.71 11.55 24.98
C GLU A 586 7.37 10.10 24.64
N GLY A 587 6.51 9.91 23.64
CA GLY A 587 6.05 8.59 23.19
C GLY A 587 4.99 7.93 24.08
N ALA A 588 5.01 8.16 25.39
CA ALA A 588 4.08 7.53 26.35
C ALA A 588 2.89 8.41 26.74
N GLY A 589 3.11 9.73 26.82
CA GLY A 589 2.15 10.68 27.39
C GLY A 589 2.18 10.66 28.92
N ILE A 590 1.51 11.65 29.52
CA ILE A 590 1.58 11.93 30.95
C ILE A 590 0.32 11.37 31.59
N ALA A 591 0.49 10.35 32.42
CA ALA A 591 -0.61 9.81 33.22
C ALA A 591 -1.08 10.87 34.24
N PRO A 592 -2.39 11.12 34.33
CA PRO A 592 -2.96 12.06 35.30
C PRO A 592 -2.83 11.49 36.72
N HIS A 593 -2.85 12.37 37.72
CA HIS A 593 -2.94 11.96 39.12
C HIS A 593 -4.29 11.30 39.41
N ILE A 594 -5.35 11.85 38.82
CA ILE A 594 -6.71 11.33 38.91
C ILE A 594 -7.23 11.02 37.50
N PRO A 595 -7.28 9.73 37.11
CA PRO A 595 -7.80 9.33 35.82
C PRO A 595 -9.33 9.40 35.80
N VAL A 596 -9.88 10.20 34.90
CA VAL A 596 -11.32 10.32 34.62
C VAL A 596 -11.51 10.60 33.12
N PRO A 597 -12.67 10.27 32.51
CA PRO A 597 -12.96 10.69 31.15
C PRO A 597 -12.78 12.21 30.99
N ALA A 598 -12.26 12.64 29.82
CA ALA A 598 -11.98 14.05 29.57
C ALA A 598 -13.21 14.95 29.81
N ASP A 599 -14.40 14.47 29.45
CA ASP A 599 -15.67 15.20 29.62
C ASP A 599 -16.02 15.42 31.10
N ASP A 600 -15.64 14.50 31.99
CA ASP A 600 -15.93 14.56 33.43
C ASP A 600 -14.87 15.36 34.22
N ALA A 601 -13.70 15.60 33.63
CA ALA A 601 -12.53 16.15 34.32
C ALA A 601 -12.78 17.53 34.96
N LEU A 602 -13.53 18.40 34.30
CA LEU A 602 -13.84 19.74 34.81
C LEU A 602 -14.73 19.67 36.05
N GLU A 603 -15.78 18.86 36.00
CA GLU A 603 -16.72 18.74 37.12
C GLU A 603 -16.07 18.07 38.33
N TYR A 604 -15.20 17.08 38.07
CA TYR A 604 -14.39 16.47 39.10
C TYR A 604 -13.45 17.50 39.77
N ALA A 605 -12.73 18.31 38.97
CA ALA A 605 -11.83 19.34 39.48
C ALA A 605 -12.55 20.38 40.35
N LYS A 606 -13.73 20.85 39.91
CA LYS A 606 -14.60 21.74 40.70
C LYS A 606 -14.96 21.11 42.04
N THR A 607 -15.39 19.84 42.03
CA THR A 607 -15.76 19.10 43.24
C THR A 607 -14.59 19.01 44.22
N VAL A 608 -13.37 18.73 43.74
CA VAL A 608 -12.18 18.63 44.59
C VAL A 608 -11.84 19.96 45.25
N LEU A 609 -11.81 21.05 44.48
CA LEU A 609 -11.49 22.38 45.02
C LEU A 609 -12.56 22.89 46.00
N ASN A 610 -13.84 22.68 45.69
CA ASN A 610 -14.93 23.05 46.60
C ASN A 610 -14.84 22.30 47.93
N LYS A 611 -14.52 21.00 47.91
CA LYS A 611 -14.31 20.22 49.15
C LYS A 611 -13.08 20.71 49.92
N HIS A 612 -12.00 21.04 49.22
CA HIS A 612 -10.78 21.57 49.83
C HIS A 612 -11.05 22.86 50.62
N PHE A 613 -11.82 23.80 50.04
CA PHE A 613 -12.18 25.04 50.71
C PHE A 613 -13.21 24.84 51.84
N ALA A 614 -14.13 23.88 51.70
CA ALA A 614 -15.08 23.56 52.76
C ALA A 614 -14.40 22.99 54.02
N GLY A 615 -13.26 22.29 53.87
CA GLY A 615 -12.47 21.77 55.00
C GLY A 615 -11.49 22.77 55.63
N GLN A 616 -11.36 23.98 55.08
CA GLN A 616 -10.51 25.06 55.59
C GLN A 616 -11.29 26.15 56.34
N LYS A 617 -12.62 26.15 56.25
CA LYS A 617 -13.53 26.95 57.09
C LYS A 617 -13.83 26.21 58.38
#